data_AF-A0A936C3X8-F1
#
_entry.id   AF-A0A936C3X8-F1
#
_cell.length_a   1.000
_cell.length_b   1.000
_cell.length_c   1.000
_cell.angle_alpha   90.00
_cell.angle_beta   90.00
_cell.angle_gamma   90.00
#
_symmetry.space_group_name_H-M   'P 1'
#
loop_
_entity.id
_entity.type
_entity.pdbx_description
1 polymer ?
#
loop_
_entity_poly.entity_id
_entity_poly.type
_entity_poly.pdbx_seq_one_letter_code
_entity_poly.pdbx_strand_id
1 'polypeptide(L)'
;MSDRSLGGLPITGWLAIVLAMVGVLVWKQVPLDPKRAAGSDVQGAQVRALQDVNARLWEDPYAAVARARRDLPKADSSAAEERSLDAVCGQLSASASSGEMRLHVLAVMVSNAPYSDGEENRRRTRYAVQSALSVAHFVPENADHLGFFRWRGVTDVPFEVFRRKNTGRDRYFTLVLWLEDEVVSWTDVANPAAQSMDGEPLRQLTELRDQVRRHCLGPRPSGPERFGFSVLGPANSQTLRTMTRELQSEGANRRRPGGDSATPSICTLPLPRHRRRRS
;
A
#
# COMPACT_ATOMS: atom_id res chain seq x y z
N MET A 1 51.79 57.46 -44.47
CA MET A 1 50.45 57.23 -43.88
C MET A 1 50.21 55.72 -43.86
N SER A 2 50.21 55.16 -42.65
CA SER A 2 49.55 53.93 -42.22
C SER A 2 49.88 52.60 -42.94
N ASP A 3 50.98 51.97 -42.53
CA ASP A 3 51.05 50.50 -42.47
C ASP A 3 50.28 50.02 -41.23
N ARG A 4 49.30 49.14 -41.41
CA ARG A 4 48.70 48.37 -40.31
C ARG A 4 49.19 46.94 -40.41
N SER A 5 50.06 46.57 -39.48
CA SER A 5 50.41 45.18 -39.22
C SER A 5 49.43 44.54 -38.22
N LEU A 6 49.35 43.21 -38.31
CA LEU A 6 48.99 42.21 -37.30
C LEU A 6 47.51 41.97 -36.97
N GLY A 7 47.10 40.73 -37.26
CA GLY A 7 45.94 40.06 -36.69
C GLY A 7 45.95 38.55 -36.96
N GLY A 8 47.12 37.92 -37.00
CA GLY A 8 47.23 36.47 -37.14
C GLY A 8 46.88 35.81 -35.80
N LEU A 9 45.72 35.15 -35.73
CA LEU A 9 45.37 34.34 -34.56
C LEU A 9 46.50 33.34 -34.30
N PRO A 10 47.08 33.31 -33.08
CA PRO A 10 48.13 32.35 -32.75
C PRO A 10 47.59 30.93 -32.98
N ILE A 11 48.45 30.02 -33.43
CA ILE A 11 48.10 28.62 -33.76
C ILE A 11 47.34 27.94 -32.59
N THR A 12 47.57 28.40 -31.36
CA THR A 12 46.84 27.99 -30.15
C THR A 12 45.35 28.33 -30.17
N GLY A 13 44.95 29.46 -30.76
CA GLY A 13 43.55 29.87 -30.89
C GLY A 13 42.77 28.97 -31.85
N TRP A 14 43.39 28.59 -32.98
CA TRP A 14 42.81 27.63 -33.91
C TRP A 14 42.67 26.24 -33.29
N LEU A 15 43.68 25.81 -32.53
CA LEU A 15 43.62 24.53 -31.82
C LEU A 15 42.47 24.49 -30.80
N ALA A 16 42.26 25.57 -30.05
CA ALA A 16 41.15 25.67 -29.10
C ALA A 16 39.78 25.60 -29.78
N ILE A 17 39.63 26.25 -30.95
CA ILE A 17 38.38 26.23 -31.73
C ILE A 17 38.10 24.81 -32.26
N VAL A 18 39.12 24.12 -32.77
CA VAL A 18 38.98 22.74 -33.24
C VAL A 18 38.60 21.82 -32.08
N LEU A 19 39.25 21.96 -30.92
CA LEU A 19 38.95 21.15 -29.74
C LEU A 19 37.51 21.39 -29.23
N ALA A 20 37.05 22.65 -29.25
CA ALA A 20 35.68 23.00 -28.90
C ALA A 20 34.66 22.40 -29.89
N MET A 21 34.94 22.43 -31.20
CA MET A 21 34.08 21.80 -32.21
C MET A 21 34.00 20.28 -32.02
N VAL A 22 35.12 19.61 -31.74
CA VAL A 22 35.13 18.17 -31.44
C VAL A 22 34.32 17.88 -30.17
N GLY A 23 34.47 18.69 -29.12
CA GLY A 23 33.68 18.56 -27.89
C GLY A 23 32.16 18.67 -28.13
N VAL A 24 31.73 19.63 -28.94
CA VAL A 24 30.30 19.80 -29.30
C VAL A 24 29.78 18.62 -30.12
N LEU A 25 30.57 18.11 -31.06
CA LEU A 25 30.22 16.94 -31.86
C LEU A 25 30.08 15.67 -31.00
N VAL A 26 31.01 15.43 -30.08
CA VAL A 26 30.96 14.29 -29.16
C VAL A 26 29.75 14.41 -28.22
N TRP A 27 29.48 15.59 -27.68
CA TRP A 27 28.33 15.79 -26.78
C TRP A 27 26.98 15.57 -27.48
N LYS A 28 26.87 15.93 -28.76
CA LYS A 28 25.67 15.67 -29.59
C LYS A 28 25.51 14.18 -29.95
N GLN A 29 26.61 13.42 -29.99
CA GLN A 29 26.62 12.01 -30.45
C GLN A 29 26.58 10.97 -29.32
N VAL A 30 26.74 11.38 -28.06
CA VAL A 30 26.50 10.50 -26.91
C VAL A 30 25.11 10.78 -26.37
N PRO A 31 24.05 10.09 -26.87
CA PRO A 31 22.79 10.08 -26.16
C PRO A 31 23.09 9.52 -24.78
N LEU A 32 22.84 10.31 -23.74
CA LEU A 32 22.82 9.87 -22.36
C LEU A 32 21.58 8.99 -22.19
N ASP A 33 21.58 7.83 -22.83
CA ASP A 33 20.56 6.81 -22.65
C ASP A 33 20.84 6.19 -21.30
N PRO A 34 20.01 6.42 -20.26
CA PRO A 34 20.11 5.64 -19.06
C PRO A 34 19.76 4.21 -19.45
N LYS A 35 20.79 3.38 -19.68
CA LYS A 35 20.67 1.93 -19.82
C LYS A 35 20.19 1.35 -18.48
N ARG A 36 18.92 1.57 -18.15
CA ARG A 36 18.18 0.68 -17.26
C ARG A 36 17.96 -0.55 -18.11
N ALA A 37 18.63 -1.65 -17.75
CA ALA A 37 18.43 -2.93 -18.41
C ALA A 37 16.92 -3.20 -18.47
N ALA A 38 16.37 -3.30 -19.69
CA ALA A 38 15.00 -3.72 -19.94
C ALA A 38 14.88 -5.21 -19.59
N GLY A 39 14.96 -5.54 -18.31
CA GLY A 39 14.66 -6.86 -17.79
C GLY A 39 13.14 -7.01 -17.71
N SER A 40 12.55 -7.68 -18.69
CA SER A 40 11.21 -8.29 -18.61
C SER A 40 10.14 -7.49 -17.83
N ASP A 41 9.81 -6.28 -18.27
CA ASP A 41 8.84 -5.39 -17.59
C ASP A 41 7.37 -5.67 -17.96
N VAL A 42 7.10 -6.70 -18.79
CA VAL A 42 5.74 -7.05 -19.23
C VAL A 42 4.84 -7.42 -18.04
N GLN A 43 5.42 -7.99 -16.97
CA GLN A 43 4.68 -8.42 -15.77
C GLN A 43 4.41 -7.26 -14.80
N GLY A 44 5.31 -6.27 -14.73
CA GLY A 44 5.10 -5.03 -13.98
C GLY A 44 4.11 -4.10 -14.68
N ALA A 45 4.03 -4.14 -16.01
CA ALA A 45 3.12 -3.33 -16.81
C ALA A 45 1.63 -3.55 -16.45
N GLN A 46 1.23 -4.76 -16.05
CA GLN A 46 -0.17 -5.08 -15.72
C GLN A 46 -0.59 -4.50 -14.36
N VAL A 47 0.21 -4.67 -13.30
CA VAL A 47 -0.08 -4.03 -11.97
C VAL A 47 -0.07 -2.50 -12.08
N ARG A 48 0.79 -1.95 -12.95
CA ARG A 48 0.78 -0.52 -13.28
C ARG A 48 -0.52 -0.07 -13.96
N ALA A 49 -1.28 -0.97 -14.59
CA ALA A 49 -2.53 -0.60 -15.28
C ALA A 49 -3.69 -0.32 -14.32
N LEU A 50 -3.79 -1.00 -13.17
CA LEU A 50 -4.77 -0.63 -12.12
C LEU A 50 -4.26 0.47 -11.20
N GLN A 51 -2.95 0.70 -11.15
CA GLN A 51 -2.37 1.88 -10.53
C GLN A 51 -2.21 3.00 -11.56
N ASP A 52 -3.34 3.55 -12.03
CA ASP A 52 -3.42 4.56 -13.10
C ASP A 52 -3.63 6.00 -12.59
N VAL A 53 -3.94 6.17 -11.30
CA VAL A 53 -4.14 7.49 -10.71
C VAL A 53 -2.80 8.15 -10.47
N ASN A 54 -2.44 9.14 -11.28
CA ASN A 54 -1.24 9.94 -11.04
C ASN A 54 -1.28 10.50 -9.62
N ALA A 55 -0.25 10.25 -8.83
CA ALA A 55 -0.18 10.75 -7.46
C ALA A 55 1.28 11.01 -7.13
N ARG A 56 1.59 12.25 -6.75
CA ARG A 56 2.95 12.54 -6.28
C ARG A 56 3.20 11.75 -5.00
N LEU A 57 4.46 11.40 -4.74
CA LEU A 57 4.87 10.68 -3.53
C LEU A 57 4.37 11.34 -2.23
N TRP A 58 4.32 12.67 -2.25
CA TRP A 58 3.89 13.52 -1.14
C TRP A 58 2.41 13.95 -1.24
N GLU A 59 1.64 13.46 -2.20
CA GLU A 59 0.22 13.80 -2.32
C GLU A 59 -0.64 12.89 -1.43
N ASP A 60 -1.73 13.45 -0.92
CA ASP A 60 -2.74 12.71 -0.17
C ASP A 60 -3.42 11.66 -1.08
N PRO A 61 -3.46 10.37 -0.70
CA PRO A 61 -4.05 9.32 -1.53
C PRO A 61 -5.54 9.55 -1.84
N TYR A 62 -6.28 10.14 -0.91
CA TYR A 62 -7.70 10.43 -1.12
C TYR A 62 -7.92 11.63 -2.04
N ALA A 63 -7.15 12.71 -1.88
CA ALA A 63 -7.19 13.85 -2.80
C ALA A 63 -6.85 13.44 -4.25
N ALA A 64 -5.86 12.57 -4.44
CA ALA A 64 -5.46 12.07 -5.76
C ALA A 64 -6.59 11.24 -6.41
N VAL A 65 -7.20 10.32 -5.66
CA VAL A 65 -8.33 9.50 -6.15
C VAL A 65 -9.56 10.37 -6.41
N ALA A 66 -9.86 11.34 -5.54
CA ALA A 66 -10.97 12.26 -5.74
C ALA A 66 -10.80 13.11 -7.02
N ARG A 67 -9.56 13.48 -7.37
CA ARG A 67 -9.26 14.13 -8.65
C ARG A 67 -9.49 13.19 -9.83
N ALA A 68 -8.90 12.00 -9.81
CA ALA A 68 -9.10 11.02 -10.88
C ALA A 68 -10.59 10.69 -11.10
N ARG A 69 -11.37 10.57 -10.02
CA ARG A 69 -12.82 10.38 -10.05
C ARG A 69 -13.59 11.50 -10.77
N ARG A 70 -13.10 12.75 -10.71
CA ARG A 70 -13.70 13.88 -11.44
C ARG A 70 -13.35 13.87 -12.92
N ASP A 71 -12.15 13.40 -13.24
CA ASP A 71 -11.63 13.33 -14.60
C ASP A 71 -12.16 12.11 -15.37
N LEU A 72 -12.62 11.07 -14.65
CA LEU A 72 -13.28 9.92 -15.24
C LEU A 72 -14.64 10.30 -15.86
N PRO A 73 -14.94 9.82 -17.08
CA PRO A 73 -16.28 9.96 -17.66
C PRO A 73 -17.33 9.42 -16.68
N LYS A 74 -18.45 10.15 -16.51
CA LYS A 74 -19.58 9.66 -15.70
C LYS A 74 -20.08 8.33 -16.30
N ALA A 75 -19.97 7.27 -15.50
CA ALA A 75 -19.99 5.86 -15.87
C ALA A 75 -20.99 5.42 -16.96
N ASP A 76 -20.44 4.78 -17.99
CA ASP A 76 -20.97 3.49 -18.46
C ASP A 76 -20.58 2.42 -17.43
N SER A 77 -21.49 1.47 -17.16
CA SER A 77 -21.40 0.46 -16.09
C SER A 77 -20.12 -0.39 -16.11
N SER A 78 -19.47 -0.52 -17.26
CA SER A 78 -18.26 -1.33 -17.49
C SER A 78 -17.01 -0.78 -16.79
N ALA A 79 -16.84 0.54 -16.71
CA ALA A 79 -15.65 1.16 -16.08
C ALA A 79 -15.63 1.01 -14.55
N ALA A 80 -16.80 0.73 -13.94
CA ALA A 80 -16.92 0.45 -12.51
C ALA A 80 -16.54 -1.00 -12.17
N GLU A 81 -16.77 -1.94 -13.09
CA GLU A 81 -16.40 -3.35 -12.95
C GLU A 81 -14.88 -3.55 -13.05
N GLU A 82 -14.21 -2.74 -13.88
CA GLU A 82 -12.75 -2.70 -14.01
C GLU A 82 -12.01 -2.29 -12.73
N ARG A 83 -12.63 -1.52 -11.83
CA ARG A 83 -12.04 -1.07 -10.55
C ARG A 83 -12.63 -1.81 -9.35
N SER A 84 -12.69 -3.14 -9.46
CA SER A 84 -13.13 -4.07 -8.42
C SER A 84 -11.96 -4.73 -7.70
N LEU A 85 -12.21 -5.27 -6.50
CA LEU A 85 -11.20 -6.06 -5.78
C LEU A 85 -10.79 -7.31 -6.58
N ASP A 86 -11.71 -7.90 -7.34
CA ASP A 86 -11.45 -9.01 -8.26
C ASP A 86 -10.41 -8.65 -9.33
N ALA A 87 -10.52 -7.47 -9.93
CA ALA A 87 -9.55 -6.99 -10.91
C ALA A 87 -8.14 -6.86 -10.29
N VAL A 88 -8.04 -6.27 -9.09
CA VAL A 88 -6.77 -6.13 -8.36
C VAL A 88 -6.16 -7.50 -8.07
N CYS A 89 -6.95 -8.43 -7.56
CA CYS A 89 -6.53 -9.79 -7.25
C CYS A 89 -6.12 -10.59 -8.50
N GLY A 90 -6.85 -10.45 -9.60
CA GLY A 90 -6.53 -11.07 -10.89
C GLY A 90 -5.19 -10.60 -11.43
N GLN A 91 -4.90 -9.30 -11.33
CA GLN A 91 -3.60 -8.75 -11.77
C GLN A 91 -2.43 -9.19 -10.89
N LEU A 92 -2.59 -9.17 -9.56
CA LEU A 92 -1.55 -9.65 -8.64
C LEU A 92 -1.19 -11.11 -8.92
N SER A 93 -2.22 -11.94 -9.16
CA SER A 93 -2.06 -13.35 -9.51
C SER A 93 -1.36 -13.53 -10.86
N ALA A 94 -1.74 -12.73 -11.87
CA ALA A 94 -1.10 -12.75 -13.18
C ALA A 94 0.38 -12.36 -13.11
N SER A 95 0.75 -11.36 -12.30
CA SER A 95 2.13 -10.91 -12.09
C SER A 95 3.00 -11.91 -11.30
N ALA A 96 2.40 -12.92 -10.66
CA ALA A 96 3.15 -13.99 -10.02
C ALA A 96 3.72 -15.03 -11.00
N SER A 97 3.14 -15.11 -12.22
CA SER A 97 3.47 -15.82 -13.49
C SER A 97 4.18 -17.20 -13.50
N SER A 98 4.96 -17.60 -12.50
CA SER A 98 5.70 -18.87 -12.47
C SER A 98 6.10 -19.37 -11.08
N GLY A 99 5.81 -18.61 -10.02
CA GLY A 99 6.19 -18.93 -8.64
C GLY A 99 5.00 -18.90 -7.69
N GLU A 100 5.22 -19.33 -6.44
CA GLU A 100 4.20 -19.17 -5.42
C GLU A 100 4.03 -17.69 -5.06
N MET A 101 2.79 -17.20 -5.14
CA MET A 101 2.43 -15.86 -4.69
C MET A 101 2.25 -15.87 -3.17
N ARG A 102 2.92 -14.95 -2.49
CA ARG A 102 2.68 -14.63 -1.08
C ARG A 102 2.19 -13.19 -0.98
N LEU A 103 0.97 -13.03 -0.49
CA LEU A 103 0.31 -11.74 -0.36
C LEU A 103 0.22 -11.33 1.10
N HIS A 104 0.78 -10.16 1.42
CA HIS A 104 0.54 -9.49 2.68
C HIS A 104 -0.34 -8.26 2.44
N VAL A 105 -1.43 -8.11 3.16
CA VAL A 105 -2.27 -6.91 3.12
C VAL A 105 -1.93 -6.08 4.34
N LEU A 106 -1.54 -4.83 4.12
CA LEU A 106 -1.35 -3.83 5.17
C LEU A 106 -2.50 -2.81 5.08
N ALA A 107 -3.50 -2.97 5.94
CA ALA A 107 -4.60 -2.04 6.08
C ALA A 107 -4.15 -0.85 6.96
N VAL A 108 -3.89 0.29 6.34
CA VAL A 108 -3.48 1.51 7.03
C VAL A 108 -4.70 2.39 7.24
N MET A 109 -5.07 2.56 8.49
CA MET A 109 -6.23 3.35 8.87
C MET A 109 -5.82 4.81 9.07
N VAL A 110 -6.56 5.71 8.44
CA VAL A 110 -6.29 7.15 8.40
C VAL A 110 -7.55 7.94 8.73
N SER A 111 -7.36 9.15 9.24
CA SER A 111 -8.48 10.04 9.56
C SER A 111 -9.07 10.68 8.29
N ASN A 112 -10.40 10.77 8.23
CA ASN A 112 -11.15 11.60 7.28
C ASN A 112 -11.41 13.03 7.81
N ALA A 113 -10.55 13.54 8.70
CA ALA A 113 -10.68 14.92 9.15
C ALA A 113 -10.66 15.86 7.91
N PRO A 114 -11.64 16.77 7.78
CA PRO A 114 -11.64 17.73 6.69
C PRO A 114 -10.46 18.70 6.85
N TYR A 115 -10.11 19.41 5.77
CA TYR A 115 -9.09 20.45 5.72
C TYR A 115 -7.62 19.94 5.84
N SER A 116 -6.70 20.90 6.06
CA SER A 116 -5.25 20.71 6.01
C SER A 116 -4.73 19.66 6.99
N ASP A 117 -5.38 19.50 8.14
CA ASP A 117 -4.86 18.65 9.22
C ASP A 117 -5.03 17.17 8.87
N GLY A 118 -6.19 16.79 8.32
CA GLY A 118 -6.42 15.44 7.82
C GLY A 118 -5.55 15.11 6.62
N GLU A 119 -5.44 16.03 5.66
CA GLU A 119 -4.56 15.88 4.50
C GLU A 119 -3.10 15.71 4.91
N GLU A 120 -2.60 16.57 5.81
CA GLU A 120 -1.23 16.50 6.30
C GLU A 120 -0.96 15.21 7.07
N ASN A 121 -1.91 14.76 7.91
CA ASN A 121 -1.78 13.49 8.62
C ASN A 121 -1.74 12.29 7.66
N ARG A 122 -2.56 12.29 6.61
CA ARG A 122 -2.55 11.25 5.57
C ARG A 122 -1.25 11.25 4.79
N ARG A 123 -0.74 12.43 4.40
CA ARG A 123 0.58 12.57 3.75
C ARG A 123 1.72 12.03 4.60
N ARG A 124 1.76 12.40 5.89
CA ARG A 124 2.80 11.93 6.83
C ARG A 124 2.73 10.43 7.06
N THR A 125 1.53 9.89 7.24
CA THR A 125 1.32 8.44 7.39
C THR A 125 1.78 7.70 6.13
N ARG A 126 1.44 8.19 4.94
CA ARG A 126 1.91 7.62 3.66
C ARG A 126 3.42 7.58 3.56
N TYR A 127 4.07 8.70 3.86
CA TYR A 127 5.53 8.78 3.86
C TYR A 127 6.17 7.81 4.87
N ALA A 128 5.59 7.69 6.07
CA ALA A 128 6.09 6.78 7.10
C ALA A 128 5.99 5.31 6.67
N VAL A 129 4.84 4.90 6.12
CA VAL A 129 4.62 3.53 5.61
C VAL A 129 5.57 3.21 4.46
N GLN A 130 5.69 4.10 3.48
CA GLN A 130 6.60 3.91 2.35
C GLN A 130 8.06 3.83 2.80
N SER A 131 8.47 4.68 3.75
CA SER A 131 9.83 4.65 4.32
C SER A 131 10.09 3.33 5.06
N ALA A 132 9.15 2.87 5.88
CA ALA A 132 9.26 1.60 6.60
C ALA A 132 9.35 0.40 5.65
N LEU A 133 8.52 0.38 4.60
CA LEU A 133 8.55 -0.65 3.56
C LEU A 133 9.88 -0.64 2.79
N SER A 134 10.41 0.54 2.45
CA SER A 134 11.71 0.69 1.79
C SER A 134 12.85 0.10 2.64
N VAL A 135 12.87 0.39 3.94
CA VAL A 135 13.82 -0.19 4.91
C VAL A 135 13.66 -1.72 5.00
N ALA A 136 12.43 -2.23 4.93
CA ALA A 136 12.14 -3.66 4.88
C ALA A 136 12.43 -4.32 3.50
N HIS A 137 13.10 -3.60 2.58
CA HIS A 137 13.44 -4.03 1.22
C HIS A 137 12.24 -4.28 0.30
N PHE A 138 11.13 -3.59 0.52
CA PHE A 138 10.02 -3.54 -0.41
C PHE A 138 10.15 -2.32 -1.33
N VAL A 139 9.79 -2.49 -2.60
CA VAL A 139 9.73 -1.41 -3.60
C VAL A 139 8.32 -1.29 -4.16
N PRO A 140 7.83 -0.08 -4.43
CA PRO A 140 6.56 0.10 -5.11
C PRO A 140 6.64 -0.47 -6.54
N GLU A 141 5.58 -1.16 -6.98
CA GLU A 141 5.42 -1.59 -8.37
C GLU A 141 5.17 -0.40 -9.31
N ASN A 142 4.47 0.62 -8.81
CA ASN A 142 4.28 1.91 -9.46
C ASN A 142 4.50 3.04 -8.43
N ALA A 143 5.58 3.79 -8.55
CA ALA A 143 5.95 4.83 -7.58
C ALA A 143 5.18 6.15 -7.78
N ASP A 144 4.72 6.40 -9.01
CA ASP A 144 4.12 7.67 -9.42
C ASP A 144 2.59 7.60 -9.51
N HIS A 145 2.01 6.43 -9.24
CA HIS A 145 0.58 6.22 -9.35
C HIS A 145 -0.01 5.35 -8.23
N LEU A 146 -1.23 5.68 -7.86
CA LEU A 146 -2.10 4.93 -6.98
C LEU A 146 -3.09 4.12 -7.79
N GLY A 147 -3.56 3.01 -7.22
CA GLY A 147 -4.80 2.39 -7.66
C GLY A 147 -5.92 2.73 -6.69
N PHE A 148 -7.16 2.51 -7.11
CA PHE A 148 -8.29 2.48 -6.19
C PHE A 148 -9.30 1.44 -6.66
N PHE A 149 -10.03 0.86 -5.72
CA PHE A 149 -11.18 0.01 -6.02
C PHE A 149 -12.37 0.45 -5.18
N ARG A 150 -13.58 0.08 -5.63
CA ARG A 150 -14.79 0.37 -4.88
C ARG A 150 -15.10 -0.73 -3.88
N TRP A 151 -15.11 -0.39 -2.59
CA TRP A 151 -15.53 -1.25 -1.50
C TRP A 151 -17.00 -0.99 -1.13
N ARG A 152 -17.76 -2.07 -0.94
CA ARG A 152 -19.21 -2.03 -0.62
C ARG A 152 -20.06 -1.22 -1.60
N GLY A 153 -19.59 -1.06 -2.84
CA GLY A 153 -20.30 -0.33 -3.89
C GLY A 153 -20.38 1.19 -3.68
N VAL A 154 -19.76 1.75 -2.64
CA VAL A 154 -19.91 3.18 -2.30
C VAL A 154 -18.59 3.87 -1.96
N THR A 155 -17.63 3.18 -1.35
CA THR A 155 -16.37 3.80 -0.91
C THR A 155 -15.24 3.48 -1.88
N ASP A 156 -14.52 4.50 -2.35
CA ASP A 156 -13.25 4.26 -3.05
C ASP A 156 -12.15 4.05 -2.02
N VAL A 157 -11.46 2.91 -2.11
CA VAL A 157 -10.32 2.57 -1.28
C VAL A 157 -9.04 2.71 -2.11
N PRO A 158 -8.20 3.73 -1.85
CA PRO A 158 -6.91 3.84 -2.49
C PRO A 158 -5.98 2.68 -2.06
N PHE A 159 -5.16 2.20 -2.98
CA PHE A 159 -4.18 1.16 -2.71
C PHE A 159 -2.86 1.37 -3.45
N GLU A 160 -1.81 0.75 -2.89
CA GLU A 160 -0.47 0.70 -3.48
C GLU A 160 0.06 -0.74 -3.39
N VAL A 161 0.70 -1.21 -4.46
CA VAL A 161 1.33 -2.53 -4.47
C VAL A 161 2.83 -2.37 -4.33
N PHE A 162 3.40 -3.13 -3.40
CA PHE A 162 4.83 -3.25 -3.19
C PHE A 162 5.28 -4.68 -3.41
N ARG A 163 6.51 -4.85 -3.90
CA ARG A 163 7.17 -6.15 -4.02
C ARG A 163 8.46 -6.18 -3.24
N ARG A 164 8.76 -7.30 -2.59
CA ARG A 164 10.02 -7.48 -1.89
C ARG A 164 11.18 -7.68 -2.89
N LYS A 165 12.24 -6.89 -2.75
CA LYS A 165 13.48 -7.07 -3.51
C LYS A 165 14.04 -8.47 -3.25
N ASN A 166 14.58 -9.10 -4.31
CA ASN A 166 15.38 -10.32 -4.23
C ASN A 166 14.66 -11.54 -3.61
N THR A 167 13.39 -11.73 -3.98
CA THR A 167 12.65 -12.96 -3.67
C THR A 167 12.76 -13.87 -4.89
N GLY A 168 13.47 -15.00 -4.74
CA GLY A 168 13.93 -15.87 -5.83
C GLY A 168 12.83 -16.31 -6.81
N ARG A 169 12.26 -17.50 -6.61
CA ARG A 169 11.07 -17.95 -7.39
C ARG A 169 9.77 -17.42 -6.79
N ASP A 170 9.69 -17.35 -5.47
CA ASP A 170 8.51 -16.83 -4.78
C ASP A 170 8.36 -15.33 -4.97
N ARG A 171 7.13 -14.87 -5.18
CA ARG A 171 6.82 -13.44 -5.29
C ARG A 171 6.09 -12.98 -4.05
N TYR A 172 6.73 -12.08 -3.30
CA TYR A 172 6.16 -11.49 -2.09
C TYR A 172 5.62 -10.10 -2.42
N PHE A 173 4.30 -9.99 -2.42
CA PHE A 173 3.59 -8.74 -2.60
C PHE A 173 3.06 -8.23 -1.26
N THR A 174 3.17 -6.92 -1.06
CA THR A 174 2.48 -6.20 0.01
C THR A 174 1.49 -5.24 -0.62
N LEU A 175 0.20 -5.49 -0.41
CA LEU A 175 -0.89 -4.62 -0.81
C LEU A 175 -1.20 -3.67 0.35
N VAL A 176 -0.90 -2.39 0.18
CA VAL A 176 -1.22 -1.35 1.16
C VAL A 176 -2.59 -0.79 0.82
N LEU A 177 -3.53 -0.86 1.77
CA LEU A 177 -4.88 -0.32 1.65
C LEU A 177 -4.99 0.91 2.54
N TRP A 178 -5.38 2.04 1.97
CA TRP A 178 -5.63 3.27 2.72
C TRP A 178 -7.10 3.30 3.13
N LEU A 179 -7.41 3.12 4.42
CA LEU A 179 -8.79 3.02 4.92
C LEU A 179 -9.14 4.21 5.80
N GLU A 180 -10.26 4.88 5.55
CA GLU A 180 -10.77 5.90 6.48
C GLU A 180 -11.35 5.25 7.75
N ASP A 181 -10.96 5.76 8.92
CA ASP A 181 -11.47 5.33 10.23
C ASP A 181 -13.00 5.36 10.29
N GLU A 182 -13.60 6.41 9.74
CA GLU A 182 -15.03 6.65 9.73
C GLU A 182 -15.75 5.57 8.90
N VAL A 183 -15.26 5.27 7.70
CA VAL A 183 -15.87 4.25 6.83
C VAL A 183 -15.78 2.86 7.45
N VAL A 184 -14.66 2.53 8.10
CA VAL A 184 -14.47 1.23 8.78
C VAL A 184 -15.32 1.13 10.05
N SER A 185 -15.73 2.25 10.64
CA SER A 185 -16.56 2.26 11.86
C SER A 185 -18.06 2.39 11.57
N TRP A 186 -18.49 2.64 10.34
CA TRP A 186 -19.91 2.78 10.00
C TRP A 186 -20.61 1.46 9.75
N THR A 187 -21.71 1.21 10.45
CA THR A 187 -22.60 0.06 10.26
C THR A 187 -23.39 0.10 8.96
N ASP A 188 -23.78 1.30 8.50
CA ASP A 188 -24.50 1.49 7.25
C ASP A 188 -23.83 2.58 6.40
N VAL A 189 -23.01 2.15 5.45
CA VAL A 189 -22.29 3.05 4.53
C VAL A 189 -23.25 3.73 3.53
N ALA A 190 -24.48 3.21 3.37
CA ALA A 190 -25.50 3.79 2.50
C ALA A 190 -26.30 4.92 3.18
N ASN A 191 -26.26 5.00 4.51
CA ASN A 191 -26.92 6.06 5.28
C ASN A 191 -25.92 6.82 6.18
N PRO A 192 -25.17 7.79 5.63
CA PRO A 192 -24.22 8.61 6.39
C PRO A 192 -24.90 9.54 7.42
N ALA A 193 -26.24 9.59 7.48
CA ALA A 193 -26.97 10.26 8.57
C ALA A 193 -27.19 9.35 9.79
N ALA A 194 -27.05 8.03 9.64
CA ALA A 194 -27.05 7.07 10.75
C ALA A 194 -25.63 6.96 11.36
N GLN A 195 -25.05 8.10 11.77
CA GLN A 195 -23.72 8.19 12.38
C GLN A 195 -23.70 7.61 13.80
N SER A 196 -24.15 6.37 13.99
CA SER A 196 -23.90 5.65 15.23
C SER A 196 -22.45 5.19 15.21
N MET A 197 -21.61 5.73 16.11
CA MET A 197 -20.26 5.22 16.41
C MET A 197 -20.27 3.84 17.09
N ASP A 198 -21.43 3.19 17.15
CA ASP A 198 -21.66 1.83 17.68
C ASP A 198 -21.40 0.74 16.61
N GLY A 199 -20.56 1.02 15.62
CA GLY A 199 -20.21 0.02 14.61
C GLY A 199 -19.27 -1.07 15.12
N GLU A 200 -19.04 -2.06 14.26
CA GLU A 200 -18.22 -3.25 14.53
C GLU A 200 -16.93 -3.22 13.68
N PRO A 201 -16.00 -2.26 13.90
CA PRO A 201 -14.87 -2.05 13.02
C PRO A 201 -13.95 -3.26 12.86
N LEU A 202 -13.79 -4.11 13.88
CA LEU A 202 -12.99 -5.33 13.75
C LEU A 202 -13.67 -6.38 12.90
N ARG A 203 -14.99 -6.55 13.04
CA ARG A 203 -15.78 -7.39 12.16
C ARG A 203 -15.65 -6.92 10.71
N GLN A 204 -15.70 -5.61 10.47
CA GLN A 204 -15.53 -5.06 9.12
C GLN A 204 -14.13 -5.32 8.54
N LEU A 205 -13.08 -5.15 9.34
CA LEU A 205 -11.71 -5.48 8.94
C LEU A 205 -11.55 -6.99 8.70
N THR A 206 -12.24 -7.82 9.49
CA THR A 206 -12.26 -9.28 9.34
C THR A 206 -12.98 -9.69 8.05
N GLU A 207 -14.12 -9.06 7.75
CA GLU A 207 -14.84 -9.25 6.50
C GLU A 207 -14.00 -8.82 5.29
N LEU A 208 -13.33 -7.66 5.36
CA LEU A 208 -12.43 -7.20 4.31
C LEU A 208 -11.26 -8.19 4.12
N ARG A 209 -10.62 -8.63 5.21
CA ARG A 209 -9.57 -9.66 5.18
C ARG A 209 -10.07 -10.91 4.45
N ASP A 210 -11.24 -11.41 4.82
CA ASP A 210 -11.79 -12.65 4.27
C ASP A 210 -12.27 -12.47 2.82
N GLN A 211 -12.72 -11.27 2.43
CA GLN A 211 -12.97 -10.91 1.04
C GLN A 211 -11.66 -10.97 0.23
N VAL A 212 -10.63 -10.20 0.62
CA VAL A 212 -9.34 -10.15 -0.10
C VAL A 212 -8.73 -11.55 -0.21
N ARG A 213 -8.75 -12.32 0.89
CA ARG A 213 -8.25 -13.70 0.90
C ARG A 213 -8.97 -14.57 -0.14
N ARG A 214 -10.31 -14.53 -0.17
CA ARG A 214 -11.11 -15.34 -1.11
C ARG A 214 -10.87 -14.93 -2.55
N HIS A 215 -10.85 -13.64 -2.85
CA HIS A 215 -10.69 -13.12 -4.21
C HIS A 215 -9.27 -13.32 -4.75
N CYS A 216 -8.24 -13.15 -3.92
CA CYS A 216 -6.84 -13.24 -4.37
C CYS A 216 -6.24 -14.65 -4.32
N LEU A 217 -6.73 -15.55 -3.47
CA LEU A 217 -6.13 -16.87 -3.25
C LEU A 217 -7.11 -18.05 -3.38
N GLY A 218 -8.40 -17.77 -3.60
CA GLY A 218 -9.44 -18.79 -3.72
C GLY A 218 -9.85 -19.42 -2.38
N PRO A 219 -10.72 -20.45 -2.43
CA PRO A 219 -11.39 -21.00 -1.23
C PRO A 219 -10.48 -21.84 -0.31
N ARG A 220 -9.28 -22.27 -0.75
CA ARG A 220 -8.49 -23.27 -0.03
C ARG A 220 -6.98 -23.02 -0.17
N PRO A 221 -6.26 -22.61 0.89
CA PRO A 221 -4.81 -22.56 0.85
C PRO A 221 -4.26 -23.98 1.02
N SER A 222 -3.69 -24.55 -0.04
CA SER A 222 -2.86 -25.75 0.03
C SER A 222 -1.39 -25.32 0.25
N GLY A 223 -1.03 -24.97 1.48
CA GLY A 223 0.37 -24.65 1.86
C GLY A 223 0.52 -23.72 3.07
N PRO A 224 1.75 -23.60 3.65
CA PRO A 224 2.05 -22.68 4.75
C PRO A 224 1.73 -21.23 4.37
N GLU A 225 1.26 -20.44 5.34
CA GLU A 225 0.54 -19.15 5.18
C GLU A 225 1.04 -18.27 3.99
N ARG A 226 0.32 -18.39 2.86
CA ARG A 226 0.47 -17.55 1.66
C ARG A 226 -0.21 -16.19 1.78
N PHE A 227 -0.93 -15.97 2.87
CA PHE A 227 -1.71 -14.77 3.14
C PHE A 227 -1.41 -14.22 4.53
N GLY A 228 -1.09 -12.94 4.61
CA GLY A 228 -1.08 -12.20 5.87
C GLY A 228 -1.95 -10.96 5.76
N PHE A 229 -2.53 -10.54 6.89
CA PHE A 229 -3.30 -9.31 6.98
C PHE A 229 -2.94 -8.60 8.27
N SER A 230 -2.36 -7.40 8.16
CA SER A 230 -1.99 -6.55 9.29
C SER A 230 -2.75 -5.24 9.21
N VAL A 231 -3.02 -4.65 10.37
CA VAL A 231 -3.67 -3.36 10.49
C VAL A 231 -2.71 -2.39 11.15
N LEU A 232 -2.55 -1.19 10.58
CA LEU A 232 -1.83 -0.07 11.16
C LEU A 232 -2.84 1.03 11.48
N GLY A 233 -3.14 1.24 12.76
CA GLY A 233 -4.11 2.24 13.21
C GLY A 233 -4.94 1.74 14.40
N PRO A 234 -6.13 2.32 14.65
CA PRO A 234 -6.77 3.42 13.92
C PRO A 234 -6.13 4.79 14.18
N ALA A 235 -6.43 5.78 13.35
CA ALA A 235 -5.93 7.14 13.52
C ALA A 235 -6.59 7.86 14.72
N ASN A 236 -7.82 7.47 15.07
CA ASN A 236 -8.62 8.03 16.15
C ASN A 236 -8.67 7.09 17.35
N SER A 237 -8.44 7.64 18.55
CA SER A 237 -8.48 6.91 19.82
C SER A 237 -9.88 6.37 20.15
N GLN A 238 -10.95 6.99 19.67
CA GLN A 238 -12.31 6.50 19.85
C GLN A 238 -12.52 5.20 19.08
N THR A 239 -12.09 5.13 17.82
CA THR A 239 -12.15 3.90 17.00
C THR A 239 -11.38 2.77 17.67
N LEU A 240 -10.20 3.05 18.23
CA LEU A 240 -9.40 2.05 18.96
C LEU A 240 -10.14 1.53 20.20
N ARG A 241 -10.81 2.44 20.93
CA ARG A 241 -11.61 2.08 22.10
C ARG A 241 -12.80 1.21 21.72
N THR A 242 -13.47 1.51 20.60
CA THR A 242 -14.56 0.69 20.06
C THR A 242 -14.07 -0.70 19.67
N MET A 243 -12.96 -0.81 18.92
CA MET A 243 -12.32 -2.10 18.61
C MET A 243 -11.99 -2.91 19.87
N THR A 244 -11.47 -2.26 20.91
CA THR A 244 -11.12 -2.93 22.17
C THR A 244 -12.35 -3.49 22.88
N ARG A 245 -13.46 -2.75 22.88
CA ARG A 245 -14.74 -3.22 23.45
C ARG A 245 -15.32 -4.38 22.64
N GLU A 246 -15.23 -4.32 21.31
CA GLU A 246 -15.68 -5.38 20.41
C GLU A 246 -14.95 -6.70 20.72
N LEU A 247 -13.61 -6.70 20.85
CA LEU A 247 -12.83 -7.88 21.25
C LEU A 247 -13.24 -8.43 22.61
N GLN A 248 -13.49 -7.56 23.59
CA GLN A 248 -13.94 -7.97 24.92
C GLN A 248 -15.31 -8.65 24.85
N SER A 249 -16.20 -8.13 24.01
CA SER A 249 -17.53 -8.69 23.81
C SER A 249 -17.49 -10.05 23.11
N GLU A 250 -16.64 -10.23 22.08
CA GLU A 250 -16.44 -11.52 21.42
C GLU A 250 -15.81 -12.55 22.36
N GLY A 251 -14.83 -12.13 23.15
CA GLY A 251 -14.18 -12.96 24.16
C GLY A 251 -15.14 -13.39 25.27
N ALA A 252 -16.05 -12.51 25.69
CA ALA A 252 -17.11 -12.83 26.64
C ALA A 252 -18.16 -13.78 26.04
N ASN A 253 -18.51 -13.61 24.77
CA ASN A 253 -19.47 -14.47 24.06
C ASN A 253 -18.91 -15.90 23.86
N ARG A 254 -17.62 -16.03 23.50
CA ARG A 254 -16.93 -17.34 23.44
C ARG A 254 -16.80 -18.04 24.79
N ARG A 255 -16.85 -17.30 25.90
CA ARG A 255 -16.79 -17.83 27.28
C ARG A 255 -18.15 -18.18 27.87
N ARG A 256 -19.26 -17.98 27.15
CA ARG A 256 -20.56 -18.55 27.52
C ARG A 256 -20.72 -19.90 26.84
N PRO A 257 -20.28 -21.03 27.46
CA PRO A 257 -20.83 -22.30 27.06
C PRO A 257 -22.33 -22.27 27.37
N GLY A 258 -23.13 -22.88 26.49
CA GLY A 258 -24.54 -23.14 26.77
C GLY A 258 -24.70 -23.70 28.17
N GLY A 259 -25.78 -23.29 28.84
CA GLY A 259 -26.04 -23.62 30.23
C GLY A 259 -25.86 -25.12 30.47
N ASP A 260 -24.86 -25.45 31.26
CA ASP A 260 -24.97 -26.45 32.29
C ASP A 260 -23.97 -26.11 33.39
N SER A 261 -24.48 -26.18 34.61
CA SER A 261 -23.80 -25.90 35.86
C SER A 261 -22.55 -26.76 36.01
N ALA A 262 -21.37 -26.14 35.96
CA ALA A 262 -20.17 -26.68 36.62
C ALA A 262 -19.25 -25.53 37.04
N THR A 263 -19.15 -25.36 38.35
CA THR A 263 -18.28 -24.44 39.08
C THR A 263 -16.82 -24.57 38.61
N PRO A 264 -16.08 -23.47 38.35
CA PRO A 264 -14.67 -23.58 38.00
C PRO A 264 -13.85 -23.90 39.24
N SER A 265 -13.22 -25.07 39.24
CA SER A 265 -12.20 -25.45 40.22
C SER A 265 -10.92 -24.64 39.97
N ILE A 266 -10.50 -23.90 40.99
CA ILE A 266 -9.30 -23.07 40.99
C ILE A 266 -8.07 -23.98 40.85
N CYS A 267 -7.31 -23.80 39.75
CA CYS A 267 -6.00 -24.43 39.55
C CYS A 267 -4.96 -23.64 40.35
N THR A 268 -4.65 -24.12 41.56
CA THR A 268 -3.55 -23.61 42.37
C THR A 268 -2.22 -24.12 41.81
N LEU A 269 -1.37 -23.23 41.29
CA LEU A 269 0.01 -23.53 40.89
C LEU A 269 0.86 -23.87 42.13
N PRO A 270 1.69 -24.93 42.10
CA PRO A 270 2.61 -25.22 43.20
C PRO A 270 3.87 -24.33 43.13
N LEU A 271 4.18 -23.64 44.23
CA LEU A 271 5.42 -22.89 44.43
C LEU A 271 6.66 -23.80 44.49
N PRO A 272 7.82 -23.38 43.97
CA PRO A 272 9.04 -24.17 43.98
C PRO A 272 9.68 -24.22 45.38
N ARG A 273 9.99 -25.44 45.85
CA ARG A 273 10.71 -25.69 47.10
C ARG A 273 12.19 -25.31 46.97
N HIS A 274 12.64 -24.34 47.76
CA HIS A 274 14.06 -24.03 47.96
C HIS A 274 14.77 -25.20 48.66
N ARG A 275 15.74 -25.81 47.97
CA ARG A 275 16.62 -26.85 48.50
C ARG A 275 17.77 -26.17 49.27
N ARG A 276 17.69 -26.14 50.61
CA ARG A 276 18.80 -25.73 51.47
C ARG A 276 19.93 -26.76 51.36
N ARG A 277 21.11 -26.34 50.87
CA ARG A 277 22.38 -27.04 51.08
C ARG A 277 22.77 -26.91 52.55
N ARG A 278 22.99 -28.02 53.24
CA ARG A 278 23.73 -28.06 54.51
C ARG A 278 25.20 -28.27 54.17
N SER A 279 26.04 -27.39 54.70
CA SER A 279 27.45 -27.62 55.04
C SER A 279 27.56 -28.56 56.23
#